data_AF-A0A497LGB4-F1
#
_entry.id   AF-A0A497LGB4-F1
#
_cell.length_a   1.000
_cell.length_b   1.000
_cell.length_c   1.000
_cell.angle_alpha   90.00
_cell.angle_beta   90.00
_cell.angle_gamma   90.00
#
_symmetry.space_group_name_H-M   'P 1'
#
loop_
_entity.id
_entity.type
_entity.pdbx_description
1 polymer ?
#
loop_
_entity_poly.entity_id
_entity_poly.type
_entity_poly.pdbx_seq_one_letter_code
_entity_poly.pdbx_strand_id
1 'polypeptide(L)'
;MRVEKPDKPLCQETVTLTGGFTKDGKNFNKPCPLEALDRAAASGGFTYTATWYATSTPQDYFITNITVGGDSISNIGYCVSGVWPAYGVGYGWINCCPDLQDGDEIVFYDVGAGWVFPSKILKINVDNTEILREDSITITAYEANILWQQFKTSPPYDNPWPNVSWTASQGAKVFVDGQYAGITTDSNGKATISGLSLGIHEIYVEKSNSIRSARVSVTVNAYAGYSETQIEALNTAKSVVSSSGNVVEAYELLVENSIISSSLPAFSPSLYEKLTEIYGPNLERYPTFEGRIQLLYSMGIETLS
;
A
#
# COMPACT_ATOMS: atom_id res chain seq x y z
N MET A 1 -2.03 -13.20 8.49
CA MET A 1 -0.78 -13.83 8.98
C MET A 1 -0.06 -14.46 7.79
N ARG A 2 1.27 -14.32 7.71
CA ARG A 2 2.10 -14.96 6.69
C ARG A 2 3.28 -15.70 7.30
N VAL A 3 3.71 -16.78 6.65
CA VAL A 3 4.98 -17.48 6.89
C VAL A 3 5.78 -17.43 5.61
N GLU A 4 7.01 -16.89 5.65
CA GLU A 4 7.80 -16.64 4.44
C GLU A 4 9.26 -17.10 4.56
N LYS A 5 9.81 -17.55 3.44
CA LYS A 5 11.24 -17.58 3.17
C LYS A 5 11.59 -16.45 2.19
N PRO A 6 12.84 -15.99 2.13
CA PRO A 6 13.27 -15.14 1.01
C PRO A 6 12.90 -15.81 -0.32
N ASP A 7 12.26 -15.04 -1.22
CA ASP A 7 11.73 -15.46 -2.53
C ASP A 7 10.59 -16.49 -2.54
N LYS A 8 10.11 -16.96 -1.39
CA LYS A 8 9.09 -18.01 -1.35
C LYS A 8 8.10 -17.82 -0.19
N PRO A 9 6.87 -17.37 -0.45
CA PRO A 9 5.81 -17.47 0.55
C PRO A 9 5.55 -18.95 0.84
N LEU A 10 5.44 -19.31 2.12
CA LEU A 10 5.11 -20.67 2.54
C LEU A 10 3.63 -20.81 2.89
N CYS A 11 3.08 -19.84 3.62
CA CYS A 11 1.70 -19.86 4.08
C CYS A 11 1.16 -18.43 4.19
N GLN A 12 -0.12 -18.24 3.88
CA GLN A 12 -0.85 -17.02 4.13
C GLN A 12 -2.28 -17.35 4.59
N GLU A 13 -2.66 -16.85 5.76
CA GLU A 13 -3.96 -17.11 6.36
C GLU A 13 -4.58 -15.83 6.92
N THR A 14 -5.89 -15.68 6.74
CA THR A 14 -6.69 -14.66 7.43
C THR A 14 -7.29 -15.28 8.68
N VAL A 15 -7.02 -14.69 9.84
CA VAL A 15 -7.44 -15.21 11.14
C VAL A 15 -8.21 -14.16 11.92
N THR A 16 -9.31 -14.56 12.56
CA THR A 16 -10.03 -13.73 13.52
C THR A 16 -9.45 -13.93 14.90
N LEU A 17 -8.93 -12.85 15.50
CA LEU A 17 -8.41 -12.84 16.86
C LEU A 17 -9.47 -12.29 17.80
N THR A 18 -9.61 -12.89 18.98
CA THR A 18 -10.58 -12.43 19.99
C THR A 18 -9.92 -11.99 21.27
N GLY A 19 -8.63 -12.29 21.47
CA GLY A 19 -8.05 -12.31 22.81
C GLY A 19 -8.67 -13.43 23.65
N GLY A 20 -8.26 -13.52 24.91
CA GLY A 20 -8.69 -14.59 25.82
C GLY A 20 -8.12 -15.96 25.44
N PHE A 21 -6.93 -15.97 24.83
CA PHE A 21 -6.22 -17.17 24.37
C PHE A 21 -5.39 -17.77 25.51
N THR A 22 -5.28 -19.10 25.58
CA THR A 22 -4.46 -19.81 26.59
C THR A 22 -3.46 -20.76 25.92
N LYS A 23 -2.18 -20.67 26.31
CA LYS A 23 -1.14 -21.62 25.90
C LYS A 23 -0.30 -22.07 27.10
N ASP A 24 -0.14 -23.37 27.28
CA ASP A 24 0.58 -24.00 28.40
C ASP A 24 0.26 -23.37 29.76
N GLY A 25 -1.03 -23.18 30.04
CA GLY A 25 -1.55 -22.60 31.28
C GLY A 25 -1.37 -21.07 31.42
N LYS A 26 -0.86 -20.38 30.39
CA LYS A 26 -0.66 -18.93 30.38
C LYS A 26 -1.76 -18.26 29.58
N ASN A 27 -2.34 -17.20 30.14
CA ASN A 27 -3.48 -16.49 29.57
C ASN A 27 -3.05 -15.19 28.90
N PHE A 28 -3.58 -14.97 27.71
CA PHE A 28 -3.39 -13.78 26.88
C PHE A 28 -4.76 -13.12 26.72
N ASN A 29 -4.98 -12.04 27.46
CA ASN A 29 -6.27 -11.34 27.52
C ASN A 29 -6.54 -10.42 26.32
N LYS A 30 -5.56 -10.25 25.43
CA LYS A 30 -5.62 -9.40 24.24
C LYS A 30 -5.10 -10.16 23.01
N PRO A 31 -5.56 -9.80 21.80
CA PRO A 31 -4.98 -10.28 20.57
C PRO A 31 -3.46 -10.12 20.53
N CYS A 32 -2.76 -11.17 20.13
CA CYS A 32 -1.31 -11.16 19.98
C CYS A 32 -0.85 -12.02 18.79
N PRO A 33 0.40 -11.83 18.31
CA PRO A 33 0.96 -12.64 17.23
C PRO A 33 0.96 -14.16 17.51
N LEU A 34 1.11 -14.56 18.79
CA LEU A 34 1.02 -15.97 19.18
C LEU A 34 -0.37 -16.55 18.96
N GLU A 35 -1.43 -15.82 19.31
CA GLU A 35 -2.81 -16.25 19.06
C GLU A 35 -3.07 -16.40 17.55
N ALA A 36 -2.56 -15.45 16.75
CA ALA A 36 -2.70 -15.52 15.29
C ALA A 36 -2.03 -16.75 14.70
N LEU A 37 -0.81 -17.05 15.14
CA LEU A 37 -0.09 -18.24 14.69
C LEU A 37 -0.80 -19.53 15.13
N ASP A 38 -1.31 -19.57 16.37
CA ASP A 38 -2.01 -20.74 16.90
C ASP A 38 -3.32 -21.02 16.15
N ARG A 39 -4.12 -19.99 15.90
CA ARG A 39 -5.37 -20.11 15.13
C ARG A 39 -5.12 -20.54 13.69
N ALA A 40 -4.11 -19.98 13.05
CA ALA A 40 -3.75 -20.34 11.68
C ALA A 40 -3.16 -21.77 11.60
N ALA A 41 -2.45 -22.24 12.63
CA ALA A 41 -2.00 -23.62 12.68
C ALA A 41 -3.20 -24.57 12.86
N ALA A 42 -4.20 -24.16 13.64
CA ALA A 42 -5.41 -24.93 13.89
C ALA A 42 -6.35 -25.05 12.67
N SER A 43 -6.34 -24.07 11.74
CA SER A 43 -7.06 -24.18 10.47
C SER A 43 -6.47 -25.20 9.50
N GLY A 44 -5.32 -25.79 9.84
CA GLY A 44 -4.57 -26.71 9.00
C GLY A 44 -3.57 -25.98 8.10
N GLY A 45 -2.57 -26.71 7.60
CA GLY A 45 -1.59 -26.17 6.65
C GLY A 45 -0.16 -26.06 7.18
N PHE A 46 0.04 -25.97 8.50
CA PHE A 46 1.37 -25.98 9.09
C PHE A 46 1.38 -26.36 10.58
N THR A 47 2.57 -26.67 11.09
CA THR A 47 2.82 -26.87 12.53
C THR A 47 3.89 -25.89 12.99
N TYR A 48 3.88 -25.52 14.27
CA TYR A 48 4.91 -24.68 14.85
C TYR A 48 5.32 -25.15 16.24
N THR A 49 6.54 -24.78 16.63
CA THR A 49 7.07 -24.95 17.99
C THR A 49 7.32 -23.58 18.58
N ALA A 50 6.82 -23.35 19.78
CA ALA A 50 7.11 -22.16 20.58
C ALA A 50 7.72 -22.57 21.91
N THR A 51 8.79 -21.87 22.30
CA THR A 51 9.49 -22.11 23.57
C THR A 51 9.22 -20.95 24.50
N TRP A 52 8.87 -21.27 25.75
CA TRP A 52 8.73 -20.29 26.81
C TRP A 52 10.09 -19.96 27.43
N TYR A 53 10.46 -18.68 27.45
CA TYR A 53 11.69 -18.20 28.07
C TYR A 53 11.37 -17.47 29.37
N ALA A 54 11.50 -18.17 30.49
CA ALA A 54 11.24 -17.62 31.82
C ALA A 54 12.29 -16.59 32.28
N THR A 55 13.43 -16.51 31.60
CA THR A 55 14.54 -15.61 31.93
C THR A 55 14.55 -14.33 31.09
N SER A 56 13.65 -14.17 30.12
CA SER A 56 13.51 -12.92 29.39
C SER A 56 12.72 -11.90 30.21
N THR A 57 12.96 -10.62 29.95
CA THR A 57 12.17 -9.51 30.53
C THR A 57 11.50 -8.75 29.40
N PRO A 58 10.17 -8.89 29.22
CA PRO A 58 9.26 -9.77 29.95
C PRO A 58 9.45 -11.26 29.56
N GLN A 59 8.95 -12.16 30.41
CA GLN A 59 8.93 -13.60 30.13
C GLN A 59 7.99 -13.85 28.95
N ASP A 60 8.43 -14.60 27.95
CA ASP A 60 7.65 -14.68 26.71
C ASP A 60 7.85 -15.98 25.92
N TYR A 61 6.99 -16.17 24.92
CA TYR A 61 7.11 -17.18 23.89
C TYR A 61 7.93 -16.66 22.70
N PHE A 62 8.87 -17.50 22.28
CA PHE A 62 9.64 -17.32 21.06
C PHE A 62 9.39 -18.51 20.14
N ILE A 63 9.08 -18.24 18.88
CA ILE A 63 8.86 -19.30 17.89
C ILE A 63 10.21 -19.83 17.44
N THR A 64 10.40 -21.15 17.60
CA THR A 64 11.68 -21.82 17.32
C THR A 64 11.64 -22.65 16.04
N ASN A 65 10.45 -23.02 15.58
CA ASN A 65 10.28 -23.71 14.31
C ASN A 65 8.87 -23.49 13.75
N ILE A 66 8.74 -23.34 12.44
CA ILE A 66 7.47 -23.43 11.71
C ILE A 66 7.71 -24.37 10.52
N THR A 67 6.82 -25.35 10.32
CA THR A 67 6.87 -26.32 9.22
C THR A 67 5.58 -26.30 8.41
N VAL A 68 5.70 -25.95 7.12
CA VAL A 68 4.59 -25.85 6.17
C VAL A 68 4.85 -26.82 5.01
N GLY A 69 4.00 -27.83 4.81
CA GLY A 69 4.12 -28.74 3.65
C GLY A 69 5.49 -29.44 3.48
N GLY A 70 6.25 -29.64 4.56
CA GLY A 70 7.60 -30.22 4.54
C GLY A 70 8.75 -29.20 4.49
N ASP A 71 8.45 -27.92 4.22
CA ASP A 71 9.40 -26.82 4.37
C ASP A 71 9.42 -26.35 5.83
N SER A 72 10.60 -26.30 6.46
CA SER A 72 10.79 -25.74 7.80
C SER A 72 11.58 -24.44 7.77
N ILE A 73 11.27 -23.54 8.72
CA ILE A 73 12.06 -22.36 9.09
C ILE A 73 12.37 -22.45 10.58
N SER A 74 13.63 -22.22 10.98
CA SER A 74 14.10 -22.45 12.36
C SER A 74 14.76 -21.23 13.02
N ASN A 75 15.19 -20.25 12.23
CA ASN A 75 15.63 -18.94 12.72
C ASN A 75 14.54 -17.95 12.36
N ILE A 76 13.60 -17.72 13.27
CA ILE A 76 12.37 -17.01 12.96
C ILE A 76 12.44 -15.59 13.49
N GLY A 77 12.31 -14.64 12.57
CA GLY A 77 11.95 -13.27 12.88
C GLY A 77 10.44 -13.07 12.72
N TYR A 78 9.91 -12.04 13.35
CA TYR A 78 8.54 -11.60 13.06
C TYR A 78 8.41 -10.09 13.06
N CYS A 79 7.43 -9.61 12.31
CA CYS A 79 7.01 -8.21 12.32
C CYS A 79 5.48 -8.13 12.17
N VAL A 80 4.92 -6.98 12.56
CA VAL A 80 3.51 -6.67 12.40
C VAL A 80 3.39 -5.37 11.62
N SER A 81 2.75 -5.42 10.46
CA SER A 81 2.57 -4.27 9.56
C SER A 81 3.90 -3.53 9.28
N GLY A 82 4.99 -4.31 9.16
CA GLY A 82 6.35 -3.80 8.93
C GLY A 82 7.05 -3.22 10.17
N VAL A 83 6.54 -3.44 11.38
CA VAL A 83 7.15 -3.03 12.66
C VAL A 83 7.72 -4.26 13.37
N TRP A 84 8.98 -4.19 13.81
CA TRP A 84 9.66 -5.25 14.56
C TRP A 84 9.52 -5.01 16.06
N PRO A 85 8.84 -5.89 16.78
CA PRO A 85 8.71 -5.73 18.22
C PRO A 85 10.02 -6.10 18.91
N ALA A 86 10.28 -5.39 20.01
CA ALA A 86 11.41 -5.69 20.87
C ALA A 86 11.07 -6.79 21.91
N TYR A 87 10.15 -7.70 21.59
CA TYR A 87 9.71 -8.75 22.51
C TYR A 87 9.22 -10.01 21.79
N GLY A 88 9.00 -11.08 22.55
CA GLY A 88 8.38 -12.30 22.02
C GLY A 88 6.92 -12.06 21.58
N VAL A 89 6.32 -13.13 21.07
CA VAL A 89 5.04 -13.06 20.33
C VAL A 89 3.80 -13.07 21.24
N GLY A 90 4.00 -13.19 22.55
CA GLY A 90 2.96 -13.35 23.55
C GLY A 90 2.89 -12.19 24.52
N TYR A 91 3.50 -12.33 25.70
CA TYR A 91 3.35 -11.38 26.80
C TYR A 91 4.01 -10.05 26.55
N GLY A 92 5.17 -10.05 25.90
CA GLY A 92 5.85 -8.84 25.51
C GLY A 92 5.01 -8.02 24.55
N TRP A 93 4.36 -8.66 23.58
CA TRP A 93 3.39 -7.98 22.74
C TRP A 93 2.26 -7.33 23.55
N ILE A 94 1.50 -8.10 24.33
CA ILE A 94 0.29 -7.57 24.98
C ILE A 94 0.57 -6.48 26.03
N ASN A 95 1.80 -6.42 26.57
CA ASN A 95 2.18 -5.46 27.59
C ASN A 95 2.96 -4.25 27.04
N CYS A 96 3.57 -4.36 25.85
CA CYS A 96 4.49 -3.34 25.34
C CYS A 96 4.16 -2.83 23.94
N CYS A 97 3.21 -3.46 23.23
CA CYS A 97 2.79 -3.05 21.89
C CYS A 97 1.34 -2.55 21.88
N PRO A 98 0.97 -1.70 20.90
CA PRO A 98 -0.43 -1.39 20.63
C PRO A 98 -1.25 -2.66 20.33
N ASP A 99 -2.55 -2.60 20.60
CA ASP A 99 -3.47 -3.68 20.28
C ASP A 99 -3.51 -3.90 18.76
N LEU A 100 -3.50 -5.16 18.32
CA LEU A 100 -3.66 -5.52 16.91
C LEU A 100 -5.00 -5.01 16.39
N GLN A 101 -4.97 -4.41 15.20
CA GLN A 101 -6.13 -3.89 14.51
C GLN A 101 -6.58 -4.83 13.38
N ASP A 102 -7.82 -4.68 12.94
CA ASP A 102 -8.27 -5.36 11.73
C ASP A 102 -7.42 -4.92 10.53
N GLY A 103 -7.07 -5.87 9.67
CA GLY A 103 -6.14 -5.66 8.57
C GLY A 103 -4.64 -5.67 8.93
N ASP A 104 -4.26 -5.79 10.21
CA ASP A 104 -2.84 -5.91 10.57
C ASP A 104 -2.19 -7.17 9.98
N GLU A 105 -0.99 -6.98 9.43
CA GLU A 105 -0.27 -8.06 8.78
C GLU A 105 0.88 -8.58 9.64
N ILE A 106 0.66 -9.73 10.28
CA ILE A 106 1.69 -10.44 11.05
C ILE A 106 2.48 -11.35 10.10
N VAL A 107 3.79 -11.17 10.03
CA VAL A 107 4.68 -11.99 9.19
C VAL A 107 5.70 -12.68 10.06
N PHE A 108 5.77 -14.01 9.95
CA PHE A 108 6.86 -14.84 10.45
C PHE A 108 7.78 -15.20 9.28
N TYR A 109 9.08 -15.02 9.41
CA TYR A 109 9.97 -15.20 8.28
C TYR A 109 11.30 -15.83 8.67
N ASP A 110 11.89 -16.55 7.72
CA ASP A 110 13.22 -17.13 7.85
C ASP A 110 14.29 -16.04 7.79
N VAL A 111 15.01 -15.91 8.90
CA VAL A 111 16.15 -15.02 9.08
C VAL A 111 17.41 -15.59 8.45
N GLY A 112 17.46 -16.89 8.14
CA GLY A 112 18.65 -17.57 7.61
C GLY A 112 19.62 -18.01 8.72
N ALA A 113 20.57 -18.87 8.35
CA ALA A 113 21.57 -19.43 9.27
C ALA A 113 22.82 -18.53 9.41
N GLY A 114 23.42 -18.51 10.59
CA GLY A 114 24.75 -17.91 10.81
C GLY A 114 24.80 -16.39 10.99
N TRP A 115 23.71 -15.76 11.44
CA TRP A 115 23.60 -14.30 11.60
C TRP A 115 23.77 -13.48 10.31
N VAL A 116 23.84 -14.16 9.16
CA VAL A 116 23.77 -13.56 7.83
C VAL A 116 22.30 -13.59 7.43
N PHE A 117 21.71 -12.40 7.26
CA PHE A 117 20.31 -12.23 6.86
C PHE A 117 20.24 -12.21 5.32
N PRO A 118 19.97 -13.33 4.62
CA PRO A 118 19.75 -13.28 3.19
C PRO A 118 18.49 -12.48 2.84
N SER A 119 17.51 -12.45 3.76
CA SER A 119 16.19 -11.87 3.56
C SER A 119 16.18 -10.40 4.01
N LYS A 120 16.19 -9.47 3.06
CA LYS A 120 15.83 -8.08 3.36
C LYS A 120 14.32 -7.99 3.50
N ILE A 121 13.80 -7.27 4.48
CA ILE A 121 12.37 -6.99 4.56
C ILE A 121 12.09 -5.67 3.89
N LEU A 122 11.04 -5.66 3.06
CA LEU A 122 10.56 -4.45 2.42
C LEU A 122 9.55 -3.73 3.30
N LYS A 123 9.58 -2.41 3.24
CA LYS A 123 8.51 -1.53 3.73
C LYS A 123 8.18 -0.53 2.65
N ILE A 124 6.93 -0.08 2.61
CA ILE A 124 6.53 1.06 1.78
C ILE A 124 5.93 2.16 2.63
N ASN A 125 6.10 3.38 2.15
CA ASN A 125 5.25 4.51 2.50
C ASN A 125 4.54 4.95 1.22
N VAL A 126 3.25 5.25 1.32
CA VAL A 126 2.49 5.92 0.26
C VAL A 126 2.31 7.36 0.70
N ASP A 127 2.57 8.32 -0.18
CA ASP A 127 2.46 9.76 0.14
C ASP A 127 1.03 10.19 0.45
N ASN A 128 0.04 9.55 -0.16
CA ASN A 128 -1.37 9.74 0.14
C ASN A 128 -2.14 8.42 0.07
N THR A 129 -3.07 8.21 1.01
CA THR A 129 -3.95 7.03 1.07
C THR A 129 -5.37 7.33 0.59
N GLU A 130 -5.65 8.57 0.21
CA GLU A 130 -6.91 8.99 -0.38
C GLU A 130 -6.65 10.01 -1.50
N ILE A 131 -6.93 9.64 -2.75
CA ILE A 131 -6.68 10.47 -3.93
C ILE A 131 -7.89 10.54 -4.87
N LEU A 132 -7.88 11.48 -5.81
CA LEU A 132 -8.83 11.50 -6.92
C LEU A 132 -8.33 10.61 -8.07
N ARG A 133 -9.24 10.12 -8.92
CA ARG A 133 -8.91 9.19 -10.03
C ARG A 133 -7.84 9.71 -10.99
N GLU A 134 -7.81 11.01 -11.23
CA GLU A 134 -6.84 11.67 -12.10
C GLU A 134 -5.50 11.96 -11.42
N ASP A 135 -5.44 11.85 -10.09
CA ASP A 135 -4.21 12.04 -9.35
C ASP A 135 -3.30 10.81 -9.49
N SER A 136 -2.05 11.01 -9.10
CA SER A 136 -1.08 9.94 -8.96
C SER A 136 -0.64 9.84 -7.51
N ILE A 137 -0.29 8.63 -7.08
CA ILE A 137 0.38 8.40 -5.80
C ILE A 137 1.86 8.12 -6.02
N THR A 138 2.68 8.55 -5.08
CA THR A 138 4.09 8.17 -5.01
C THR A 138 4.29 7.19 -3.87
N ILE A 139 4.76 6.00 -4.21
CA ILE A 139 5.24 5.04 -3.21
C ILE A 139 6.74 5.25 -3.01
N THR A 140 7.21 5.09 -1.78
CA THR A 140 8.63 5.00 -1.44
C THR A 140 8.89 3.68 -0.74
N ALA A 141 9.65 2.80 -1.38
CA ALA A 141 10.06 1.50 -0.86
C ALA A 141 11.40 1.57 -0.14
N TYR A 142 11.51 0.82 0.95
CA TYR A 142 12.70 0.69 1.76
C TYR A 142 13.04 -0.77 1.99
N GLU A 143 14.34 -1.04 2.09
CA GLU A 143 14.91 -2.30 2.52
C GLU A 143 15.49 -2.15 3.92
N ALA A 144 15.16 -3.09 4.79
CA ALA A 144 15.76 -3.20 6.11
C ALA A 144 17.24 -3.62 5.99
N ASN A 145 18.13 -2.82 6.58
CA ASN A 145 19.50 -3.21 6.91
C ASN A 145 19.57 -3.49 8.41
N ILE A 146 19.70 -4.77 8.71
CA ILE A 146 19.63 -5.33 10.06
C ILE A 146 21.07 -5.52 10.55
N LEU A 147 21.50 -4.72 11.53
CA LEU A 147 22.83 -4.84 12.16
C LEU A 147 22.69 -5.43 13.56
N TRP A 148 23.26 -6.61 13.78
CA TRP A 148 23.25 -7.33 15.06
C TRP A 148 24.52 -7.15 15.90
N GLN A 149 25.29 -6.08 15.70
CA GLN A 149 26.60 -5.88 16.35
C GLN A 149 26.60 -5.70 17.89
N GLN A 150 25.49 -5.93 18.60
CA GLN A 150 25.42 -5.74 20.06
C GLN A 150 24.88 -6.92 20.87
N PHE A 151 24.98 -8.16 20.38
CA PHE A 151 24.93 -9.32 21.28
C PHE A 151 26.22 -9.41 22.10
N LYS A 152 26.37 -8.52 23.09
CA LYS A 152 27.36 -8.75 24.16
C LYS A 152 26.94 -10.00 24.94
N THR A 153 27.95 -10.79 25.22
CA THR A 153 27.96 -12.20 25.59
C THR A 153 27.57 -12.50 27.04
N SER A 154 26.61 -11.80 27.64
CA SER A 154 26.09 -12.16 28.97
C SER A 154 24.68 -11.62 29.25
N PRO A 155 23.79 -12.43 29.82
CA PRO A 155 22.50 -11.97 30.38
C PRO A 155 22.70 -10.92 31.49
N PRO A 156 21.72 -10.02 31.71
CA PRO A 156 20.45 -9.91 30.99
C PRO A 156 20.65 -9.23 29.63
N TYR A 157 19.99 -9.74 28.59
CA TYR A 157 20.04 -9.13 27.27
C TYR A 157 19.29 -7.80 27.31
N ASP A 158 20.01 -6.69 27.51
CA ASP A 158 19.38 -5.37 27.68
C ASP A 158 18.71 -4.83 26.41
N ASN A 159 18.96 -5.43 25.24
CA ASN A 159 18.13 -5.23 24.05
C ASN A 159 18.36 -6.37 23.04
N PRO A 160 17.58 -7.45 23.07
CA PRO A 160 17.81 -8.64 22.24
C PRO A 160 17.37 -8.47 20.78
N TRP A 161 17.25 -7.24 20.26
CA TRP A 161 16.65 -6.97 18.95
C TRP A 161 17.59 -6.20 18.04
N PRO A 162 17.54 -6.48 16.73
CA PRO A 162 18.45 -5.86 15.81
C PRO A 162 18.19 -4.36 15.74
N ASN A 163 19.27 -3.58 15.62
CA ASN A 163 19.11 -2.22 15.14
C ASN A 163 18.76 -2.29 13.65
N VAL A 164 17.54 -1.91 13.31
CA VAL A 164 17.04 -1.88 11.93
C VAL A 164 17.18 -0.47 11.39
N SER A 165 18.05 -0.30 10.41
CA SER A 165 18.10 0.91 9.59
C SER A 165 17.43 0.66 8.24
N TRP A 166 16.98 1.71 7.57
CA TRP A 166 16.25 1.61 6.32
C TRP A 166 16.98 2.36 5.22
N THR A 167 17.15 1.71 4.07
CA THR A 167 17.65 2.34 2.86
C THR A 167 16.63 2.25 1.75
N ALA A 168 16.64 3.24 0.85
CA ALA A 168 15.84 3.20 -0.37
C ALA A 168 16.03 1.85 -1.10
N SER A 169 14.92 1.20 -1.44
CA SER A 169 14.94 -0.05 -2.20
C SER A 169 14.80 0.27 -3.68
N GLN A 170 15.91 0.23 -4.43
CA GLN A 170 15.90 0.37 -5.88
C GLN A 170 15.47 -0.93 -6.57
N GLY A 171 14.65 -0.82 -7.61
CA GLY A 171 14.26 -1.96 -8.46
C GLY A 171 13.22 -2.89 -7.83
N ALA A 172 12.55 -2.49 -6.75
CA ALA A 172 11.41 -3.22 -6.21
C ALA A 172 10.22 -3.09 -7.18
N LYS A 173 9.54 -4.21 -7.44
CA LYS A 173 8.34 -4.27 -8.28
C LYS A 173 7.13 -3.83 -7.48
N VAL A 174 6.34 -2.93 -8.04
CA VAL A 174 5.11 -2.43 -7.42
C VAL A 174 3.93 -3.28 -7.87
N PHE A 175 3.09 -3.66 -6.90
CA PHE A 175 1.86 -4.42 -7.13
C PHE A 175 0.66 -3.64 -6.64
N VAL A 176 -0.44 -3.74 -7.41
CA VAL A 176 -1.75 -3.19 -7.10
C VAL A 176 -2.75 -4.33 -7.23
N ASP A 177 -3.53 -4.59 -6.18
CA ASP A 177 -4.53 -5.67 -6.10
C ASP A 177 -3.99 -7.05 -6.51
N GLY A 178 -2.74 -7.33 -6.11
CA GLY A 178 -2.07 -8.59 -6.42
C GLY A 178 -1.46 -8.68 -7.82
N GLN A 179 -1.63 -7.66 -8.66
CA GLN A 179 -1.08 -7.62 -10.03
C GLN A 179 0.13 -6.72 -10.12
N TYR A 180 1.15 -7.16 -10.88
CA TYR A 180 2.33 -6.33 -11.12
C TYR A 180 1.95 -5.12 -11.97
N ALA A 181 2.19 -3.91 -11.45
CA ALA A 181 1.80 -2.65 -12.08
C ALA A 181 2.71 -2.22 -13.24
N GLY A 182 3.68 -3.05 -13.66
CA GLY A 182 4.59 -2.73 -14.76
C GLY A 182 5.66 -1.68 -14.42
N ILE A 183 5.76 -1.26 -13.16
CA ILE A 183 6.68 -0.22 -12.69
C ILE A 183 7.64 -0.76 -11.62
N THR A 184 8.82 -0.17 -11.53
CA THR A 184 9.81 -0.47 -10.49
C THR A 184 10.30 0.81 -9.83
N THR A 185 10.80 0.70 -8.59
CA THR A 185 11.32 1.84 -7.85
C THR A 185 12.68 2.34 -8.37
N ASP A 186 12.87 3.64 -8.36
CA ASP A 186 14.11 4.34 -8.74
C ASP A 186 15.23 4.20 -7.68
N SER A 187 16.36 4.88 -7.90
CA SER A 187 17.49 4.89 -6.95
C SER A 187 17.18 5.48 -5.58
N ASN A 188 16.11 6.27 -5.47
CA ASN A 188 15.60 6.82 -4.22
C ASN A 188 14.48 5.96 -3.61
N GLY A 189 14.22 4.79 -4.20
CA GLY A 189 13.17 3.88 -3.77
C GLY A 189 11.77 4.33 -4.18
N LYS A 190 11.63 5.31 -5.08
CA LYS A 190 10.34 5.89 -5.45
C LYS A 190 9.76 5.29 -6.72
N ALA A 191 8.44 5.15 -6.77
CA ALA A 191 7.69 4.90 -7.99
C ALA A 191 6.36 5.65 -7.96
N THR A 192 5.87 6.06 -9.12
CA THR A 192 4.58 6.75 -9.26
C THR A 192 3.57 5.82 -9.91
N ILE A 193 2.38 5.73 -9.32
CA ILE A 193 1.24 4.98 -9.86
C ILE A 193 0.18 6.00 -10.25
N SER A 194 -0.36 5.89 -11.45
CA SER A 194 -1.44 6.73 -11.96
C SER A 194 -2.50 5.87 -12.65
N GLY A 195 -3.70 6.43 -12.84
CA GLY A 195 -4.77 5.76 -13.57
C GLY A 195 -5.38 4.57 -12.83
N LEU A 196 -5.36 4.59 -11.50
CA LEU A 196 -6.13 3.64 -10.70
C LEU A 196 -7.64 3.85 -10.93
N SER A 197 -8.41 2.77 -10.95
CA SER A 197 -9.87 2.84 -11.00
C SER A 197 -10.45 3.39 -9.70
N LEU A 198 -11.76 3.65 -9.66
CA LEU A 198 -12.40 4.04 -8.40
C LEU A 198 -12.46 2.88 -7.41
N GLY A 199 -12.40 3.20 -6.13
CA GLY A 199 -12.54 2.24 -5.03
C GLY A 199 -11.27 2.09 -4.20
N ILE A 200 -11.20 1.00 -3.45
CA ILE A 200 -10.08 0.71 -2.55
C ILE A 200 -9.11 -0.22 -3.28
N HIS A 201 -7.85 0.17 -3.33
CA HIS A 201 -6.75 -0.57 -3.94
C HIS A 201 -5.71 -0.97 -2.90
N GLU A 202 -5.28 -2.23 -2.92
CA GLU A 202 -4.19 -2.72 -2.07
C GLU A 202 -2.85 -2.59 -2.79
N ILE A 203 -1.91 -1.88 -2.18
CA ILE A 203 -0.59 -1.60 -2.76
C ILE A 203 0.50 -2.24 -1.91
N TYR A 204 1.46 -2.87 -2.57
CA TYR A 204 2.66 -3.41 -1.92
C TYR A 204 3.82 -3.52 -2.93
N VAL A 205 5.01 -3.87 -2.43
CA VAL A 205 6.17 -4.14 -3.28
C VAL A 205 6.78 -5.50 -3.00
N GLU A 206 7.34 -6.09 -4.05
CA GLU A 206 8.16 -7.30 -3.99
C GLU A 206 9.52 -7.05 -4.64
N LYS A 207 10.53 -7.74 -4.14
CA LYS A 207 11.86 -7.75 -4.73
C LYS A 207 12.48 -9.11 -4.49
N SER A 208 13.28 -9.59 -5.44
CA SER A 208 13.99 -10.85 -5.27
C SER A 208 14.91 -10.80 -4.04
N ASN A 209 15.04 -11.94 -3.37
CA ASN A 209 15.73 -12.17 -2.11
C ASN A 209 15.22 -11.29 -0.96
N SER A 210 13.97 -10.83 -1.05
CA SER A 210 13.35 -9.98 -0.03
C SER A 210 11.97 -10.51 0.38
N ILE A 211 11.62 -10.27 1.64
CA ILE A 211 10.27 -10.47 2.17
C ILE A 211 9.42 -9.28 1.70
N ARG A 212 8.26 -9.57 1.11
CA ARG A 212 7.31 -8.58 0.56
C ARG A 212 6.87 -7.59 1.63
N SER A 213 6.66 -6.33 1.25
CA SER A 213 6.17 -5.31 2.18
C SER A 213 4.78 -5.63 2.73
N ALA A 214 4.41 -4.94 3.82
CA ALA A 214 3.00 -4.84 4.21
C ALA A 214 2.16 -4.25 3.06
N ARG A 215 0.87 -4.59 3.02
CA ARG A 215 -0.11 -3.95 2.12
C ARG A 215 -0.55 -2.62 2.70
N VAL A 216 -0.71 -1.62 1.83
CA VAL A 216 -1.30 -0.32 2.16
C VAL A 216 -2.54 -0.15 1.32
N SER A 217 -3.69 0.12 1.97
CA SER A 217 -4.93 0.44 1.28
C SER A 217 -4.92 1.91 0.85
N VAL A 218 -5.24 2.15 -0.41
CA VAL A 218 -5.43 3.49 -0.97
C VAL A 218 -6.85 3.60 -1.52
N THR A 219 -7.57 4.64 -1.13
CA THR A 219 -8.92 4.93 -1.65
C THR A 219 -8.81 5.91 -2.81
N VAL A 220 -9.37 5.54 -3.95
CA VAL A 220 -9.45 6.36 -5.15
C VAL A 220 -10.89 6.80 -5.33
N ASN A 221 -11.10 8.09 -5.14
CA ASN A 221 -12.40 8.72 -5.21
C ASN A 221 -12.65 9.33 -6.58
N ALA A 222 -13.93 9.43 -6.92
CA ALA A 222 -14.34 10.28 -8.00
C ALA A 222 -14.08 11.75 -7.64
N TYR A 223 -13.87 12.59 -8.64
CA TYR A 223 -13.99 14.04 -8.45
C TYR A 223 -15.33 14.33 -7.76
N ALA A 224 -15.32 15.21 -6.75
CA ALA A 224 -16.53 15.52 -6.00
C ALA A 224 -17.67 15.95 -6.96
N GLY A 225 -18.66 15.07 -7.16
CA GLY A 225 -19.83 15.33 -7.99
C GLY A 225 -19.92 14.55 -9.32
N TYR A 226 -18.89 13.79 -9.72
CA TYR A 226 -18.96 12.95 -10.93
C TYR A 226 -19.08 11.45 -10.61
N SER A 227 -19.83 10.74 -11.44
CA SER A 227 -19.87 9.27 -11.50
C SER A 227 -18.69 8.71 -12.29
N GLU A 228 -18.49 7.40 -12.23
CA GLU A 228 -17.44 6.71 -12.98
C GLU A 228 -17.53 6.94 -14.49
N THR A 229 -18.73 6.79 -15.04
CA THR A 229 -19.02 7.04 -16.46
C THR A 229 -18.73 8.48 -16.85
N GLN A 230 -18.99 9.44 -15.94
CA GLN A 230 -18.67 10.85 -16.17
C GLN A 230 -17.16 11.11 -16.18
N ILE A 231 -16.38 10.42 -15.35
CA ILE A 231 -14.93 10.59 -15.38
C ILE A 231 -14.33 9.99 -16.65
N GLU A 232 -14.84 8.83 -17.11
CA GLU A 232 -14.40 8.22 -18.37
C GLU A 232 -14.70 9.11 -19.57
N ALA A 233 -15.89 9.69 -19.62
CA ALA A 233 -16.28 10.64 -20.65
C ALA A 233 -15.44 11.92 -20.60
N LEU A 234 -15.17 12.46 -19.39
CA LEU A 234 -14.30 13.63 -19.21
C LEU A 234 -12.88 13.37 -19.72
N ASN A 235 -12.30 12.21 -19.41
CA ASN A 235 -10.96 11.83 -19.86
C ASN A 235 -10.91 11.59 -21.38
N THR A 236 -11.96 11.00 -21.93
CA THR A 236 -12.10 10.81 -23.38
C THR A 236 -12.16 12.15 -24.09
N ALA A 237 -12.98 13.08 -23.60
CA ALA A 237 -13.06 14.45 -24.12
C ALA A 237 -11.71 15.18 -24.05
N LYS A 238 -10.96 15.06 -22.93
CA LYS A 238 -9.60 15.61 -22.80
C LYS A 238 -8.64 15.02 -23.85
N SER A 239 -8.72 13.70 -24.08
CA SER A 239 -7.88 13.01 -25.06
C SER A 239 -8.20 13.44 -26.49
N VAL A 240 -9.48 13.57 -26.84
CA VAL A 240 -9.94 14.08 -28.14
C VAL A 240 -9.36 15.46 -28.40
N VAL A 241 -9.53 16.40 -27.47
CA VAL A 241 -9.02 17.78 -27.64
C VAL A 241 -7.49 17.80 -27.73
N SER A 242 -6.80 16.98 -26.95
CA SER A 242 -5.33 16.93 -26.95
C SER A 242 -4.74 16.29 -28.22
N SER A 243 -5.48 15.38 -28.86
CA SER A 243 -5.00 14.62 -30.02
C SER A 243 -5.41 15.22 -31.37
N SER A 244 -6.64 15.74 -31.47
CA SER A 244 -7.21 16.25 -32.72
C SER A 244 -7.67 17.70 -32.65
N GLY A 245 -7.70 18.30 -31.46
CA GLY A 245 -8.25 19.64 -31.24
C GLY A 245 -9.78 19.70 -31.38
N ASN A 246 -10.48 18.58 -31.58
CA ASN A 246 -11.91 18.57 -31.88
C ASN A 246 -12.76 18.98 -30.66
N VAL A 247 -13.29 20.20 -30.71
CA VAL A 247 -14.13 20.79 -29.64
C VAL A 247 -15.56 20.25 -29.70
N VAL A 248 -16.08 20.01 -30.90
CA VAL A 248 -17.46 19.51 -31.10
C VAL A 248 -17.63 18.13 -30.47
N GLU A 249 -16.75 17.20 -30.80
CA GLU A 249 -16.79 15.83 -30.26
C GLU A 249 -16.60 15.83 -28.75
N ALA A 250 -15.69 16.65 -28.24
CA ALA A 250 -15.51 16.80 -26.79
C ALA A 250 -16.76 17.39 -26.11
N TYR A 251 -17.41 18.38 -26.70
CA TYR A 251 -18.66 18.96 -26.17
C TYR A 251 -19.79 17.93 -26.13
N GLU A 252 -19.99 17.19 -27.22
CA GLU A 252 -21.03 16.15 -27.33
C GLU A 252 -20.82 15.07 -26.25
N LEU A 253 -19.59 14.57 -26.08
CA LEU A 253 -19.25 13.61 -25.03
C LEU A 253 -19.60 14.12 -23.62
N LEU A 254 -19.30 15.39 -23.33
CA LEU A 254 -19.59 15.98 -22.03
C LEU A 254 -21.10 16.19 -21.79
N VAL A 255 -21.86 16.55 -22.83
CA VAL A 255 -23.33 16.70 -22.76
C VAL A 255 -24.02 15.34 -22.59
N GLU A 256 -23.66 14.35 -23.39
CA GLU A 256 -24.24 13.00 -23.36
C GLU A 256 -24.09 12.35 -21.98
N ASN A 257 -22.99 12.64 -21.29
CA ASN A 257 -22.70 12.11 -19.97
C ASN A 257 -23.16 13.03 -18.83
N SER A 258 -23.96 14.06 -19.11
CA SER A 258 -24.49 15.00 -18.10
C SER A 258 -23.40 15.69 -17.26
N ILE A 259 -22.23 15.92 -17.84
CA ILE A 259 -21.12 16.64 -17.21
C ILE A 259 -21.33 18.15 -17.33
N ILE A 260 -21.86 18.59 -18.49
CA ILE A 260 -22.28 19.97 -18.76
C ILE A 260 -23.71 19.99 -19.29
N SER A 261 -24.39 21.12 -19.14
CA SER A 261 -25.72 21.32 -19.73
C SER A 261 -25.61 21.59 -21.23
N SER A 262 -26.53 21.01 -22.01
CA SER A 262 -26.76 21.38 -23.41
C SER A 262 -27.34 22.78 -23.58
N SER A 263 -27.91 23.37 -22.52
CA SER A 263 -28.46 24.73 -22.57
C SER A 263 -27.36 25.76 -22.37
N LEU A 264 -27.02 26.49 -23.41
CA LEU A 264 -26.12 27.65 -23.34
C LEU A 264 -26.92 28.95 -23.46
N PRO A 265 -26.80 29.90 -22.52
CA PRO A 265 -27.32 31.24 -22.73
C PRO A 265 -26.54 31.93 -23.86
N ALA A 266 -27.21 32.79 -24.63
CA ALA A 266 -26.52 33.63 -25.60
C ALA A 266 -25.62 34.62 -24.85
N PHE A 267 -24.32 34.60 -25.15
CA PHE A 267 -23.36 35.54 -24.57
C PHE A 267 -23.14 36.75 -25.48
N SER A 268 -22.80 37.90 -24.89
CA SER A 268 -22.48 39.11 -25.66
C SER A 268 -21.08 39.01 -26.27
N PRO A 269 -20.83 39.58 -27.47
CA PRO A 269 -19.50 39.63 -28.07
C PRO A 269 -18.42 40.22 -27.14
N SER A 270 -18.79 41.23 -26.35
CA SER A 270 -17.91 41.88 -25.37
C SER A 270 -17.48 40.99 -24.19
N LEU A 271 -18.27 39.97 -23.85
CA LEU A 271 -17.88 39.01 -22.83
C LEU A 271 -16.80 38.07 -23.38
N TYR A 272 -16.95 37.64 -24.64
CA TYR A 272 -15.97 36.77 -25.30
C TYR A 272 -14.61 37.45 -25.48
N GLU A 273 -14.58 38.73 -25.89
CA GLU A 273 -13.33 39.49 -26.00
C GLU A 273 -12.57 39.51 -24.66
N LYS A 274 -13.28 39.73 -23.55
CA LYS A 274 -12.68 39.71 -22.21
C LYS A 274 -12.22 38.32 -21.79
N LEU A 275 -12.99 37.28 -22.07
CA LEU A 275 -12.58 35.90 -21.76
C LEU A 275 -11.31 35.53 -22.54
N THR A 276 -11.25 35.89 -23.81
CA THR A 276 -10.07 35.70 -24.66
C THR A 276 -8.86 36.50 -24.17
N GLU A 277 -9.05 37.74 -23.71
CA GLU A 277 -7.97 38.55 -23.12
C GLU A 277 -7.37 37.91 -21.86
N ILE A 278 -8.24 37.43 -20.96
CA ILE A 278 -7.83 36.84 -19.67
C ILE A 278 -7.23 35.45 -19.87
N TYR A 279 -7.91 34.60 -20.63
CA TYR A 279 -7.63 33.17 -20.69
C TYR A 279 -6.90 32.71 -21.96
N GLY A 280 -6.77 33.60 -22.95
CA GLY A 280 -6.17 33.32 -24.26
C GLY A 280 -7.20 32.95 -25.34
N PRO A 281 -6.78 32.94 -26.62
CA PRO A 281 -7.68 32.74 -27.77
C PRO A 281 -8.37 31.38 -27.78
N ASN A 282 -7.77 30.36 -27.17
CA ASN A 282 -8.35 29.02 -27.05
C ASN A 282 -8.82 28.74 -25.61
N LEU A 283 -8.96 29.79 -24.79
CA LEU A 283 -9.33 29.73 -23.37
C LEU A 283 -8.47 28.75 -22.58
N GLU A 284 -7.21 28.57 -22.97
CA GLU A 284 -6.29 27.56 -22.43
C GLU A 284 -6.01 27.72 -20.93
N ARG A 285 -6.21 28.93 -20.39
CA ARG A 285 -6.08 29.24 -18.96
C ARG A 285 -7.41 29.20 -18.19
N TYR A 286 -8.51 28.80 -18.83
CA TYR A 286 -9.81 28.74 -18.18
C TYR A 286 -9.81 27.70 -17.04
N PRO A 287 -10.45 27.98 -15.88
CA PRO A 287 -10.24 27.18 -14.67
C PRO A 287 -10.63 25.70 -14.76
N THR A 288 -11.64 25.37 -15.58
CA THR A 288 -12.12 23.99 -15.74
C THR A 288 -12.10 23.59 -17.20
N PHE A 289 -11.81 22.31 -17.46
CA PHE A 289 -11.81 21.78 -18.83
C PHE A 289 -13.22 21.80 -19.42
N GLU A 290 -14.21 21.40 -18.62
CA GLU A 290 -15.61 21.29 -18.99
C GLU A 290 -16.18 22.66 -19.38
N GLY A 291 -15.94 23.67 -18.53
CA GLY A 291 -16.35 25.04 -18.79
C GLY A 291 -15.63 25.64 -20.01
N ARG A 292 -14.34 25.30 -20.19
CA ARG A 292 -13.58 25.70 -21.37
C ARG A 292 -14.22 25.17 -22.65
N ILE A 293 -14.49 23.86 -22.72
CA ILE A 293 -15.10 23.23 -23.90
C ILE A 293 -16.50 23.78 -24.17
N GLN A 294 -17.31 23.95 -23.12
CA GLN A 294 -18.64 24.52 -23.23
C GLN A 294 -18.63 25.94 -23.81
N LEU A 295 -17.67 26.78 -23.40
CA LEU A 295 -17.51 28.14 -23.92
C LEU A 295 -16.98 28.16 -25.35
N LEU A 296 -15.96 27.36 -25.68
CA LEU A 296 -15.41 27.29 -27.04
C LEU A 296 -16.48 26.86 -28.06
N TYR A 297 -17.28 25.86 -27.72
CA TYR A 297 -18.41 25.43 -28.53
C TYR A 297 -19.44 26.57 -28.69
N SER A 298 -19.76 27.29 -27.62
CA SER A 298 -20.68 28.45 -27.66
C SER A 298 -20.18 29.62 -28.53
N MET A 299 -18.86 29.72 -28.71
CA MET A 299 -18.19 30.70 -29.56
C MET A 299 -18.17 30.29 -31.05
N GLY A 300 -18.64 29.08 -31.38
CA GLY A 300 -18.55 28.51 -32.73
C GLY A 300 -17.14 28.04 -33.10
N ILE A 301 -16.27 27.78 -32.11
CA ILE A 301 -14.95 27.20 -32.33
C ILE A 301 -15.09 25.69 -32.33
N GLU A 302 -14.98 25.08 -33.51
CA GLU A 302 -15.17 23.64 -33.69
C GLU A 302 -13.86 22.85 -33.50
N THR A 303 -12.71 23.47 -33.77
CA THR A 303 -11.39 22.82 -33.69
C THR A 303 -10.34 23.79 -33.16
N LEU A 304 -9.45 23.31 -32.30
CA LEU A 304 -8.27 24.02 -31.82
C LEU A 304 -7.08 23.74 -32.74
N SER A 305 -6.37 24.80 -33.15
CA SER A 305 -5.11 24.75 -33.90
C SER A 305 -3.90 24.57 -33.00
#